data_AF-A0A939KUI3-F1
#
_entry.id   AF-A0A939KUI3-F1
#
_cell.length_a   1.000
_cell.length_b   1.000
_cell.length_c   1.000
_cell.angle_alpha   90.00
_cell.angle_beta   90.00
_cell.angle_gamma   90.00
#
_symmetry.space_group_name_H-M   'P 1'
#
loop_
_entity.id
_entity.type
_entity.pdbx_description
1 polymer ?
#
loop_
_entity_poly.entity_id
_entity_poly.type
_entity_poly.pdbx_seq_one_letter_code
_entity_poly.pdbx_strand_id
1 'polypeptide(L)'
;MADGEPSQSGRKRQVKTGVGTVTVNSKQAKKLGLKKGTQISPVISKCCWVLSANESYQQAEKDLELLTGIKVGHSSIHRLVQRSEFPEAQSSHPVTALSVSGGKVRLRTEGKGSCEWRDYKAVSLHGEVCGAYFQDNAALVEWVKQQPLTAIITCLGDGHDGIWNIIAQLRPENGRREVLDWYDLVENIYKIGDYKKRLRQVKSSLWHGFIDEALELLASCHGQKVQNFRAYLTKHCHRIVNYDLYQFLGIPIGSGEVESVVKRIGSRLKLSGAQWLPTSVNQMLRLRCAYLNGALSLSTIT
;
A
#
# COMPACT_ATOMS: atom_id res chain seq x y z
N MET A 1 -67.95 -12.45 5.10
CA MET A 1 -66.61 -12.25 5.67
C MET A 1 -65.70 -13.27 5.00
N ALA A 2 -64.94 -12.82 4.01
CA ALA A 2 -63.95 -13.66 3.34
C ALA A 2 -62.63 -13.40 4.07
N ASP A 3 -62.15 -14.39 4.81
CA ASP A 3 -60.81 -14.37 5.38
C ASP A 3 -59.81 -14.42 4.23
N GLY A 4 -59.29 -13.25 3.86
CA GLY A 4 -58.18 -13.12 2.95
C GLY A 4 -56.93 -13.69 3.59
N GLU A 5 -56.46 -14.83 3.06
CA GLU A 5 -55.14 -15.35 3.39
C GLU A 5 -54.07 -14.26 3.17
N PRO A 6 -53.18 -14.01 4.15
CA PRO A 6 -52.07 -13.09 3.94
C PRO A 6 -51.11 -13.71 2.93
N SER A 7 -50.94 -13.09 1.76
CA SER A 7 -50.01 -13.53 0.71
C SER A 7 -48.54 -13.44 1.18
N GLN A 8 -48.07 -14.44 1.93
CA GLN A 8 -46.72 -14.52 2.49
C GLN A 8 -45.68 -15.09 1.52
N SER A 9 -45.77 -14.78 0.22
CA SER A 9 -44.84 -15.28 -0.78
C SER A 9 -43.92 -14.17 -1.30
N GLY A 10 -42.98 -13.73 -0.45
CA GLY A 10 -41.91 -12.84 -0.91
C GLY A 10 -41.10 -13.51 -2.04
N ARG A 11 -40.76 -12.74 -3.10
CA ARG A 11 -40.01 -13.22 -4.29
C ARG A 11 -38.80 -14.07 -3.88
N LYS A 12 -38.80 -15.34 -4.31
CA LYS A 12 -37.70 -16.28 -4.06
C LYS A 12 -36.57 -16.05 -5.07
N ARG A 13 -35.32 -16.27 -4.66
CA ARG A 13 -34.15 -16.30 -5.54
C ARG A 13 -33.14 -17.33 -5.09
N GLN A 14 -32.36 -17.85 -6.03
CA GLN A 14 -31.21 -18.71 -5.74
C GLN A 14 -29.97 -17.89 -5.38
N VAL A 15 -29.23 -18.35 -4.38
CA VAL A 15 -28.03 -17.70 -3.86
C VAL A 15 -26.94 -18.75 -3.66
N LYS A 16 -25.76 -18.50 -4.22
CA LYS A 16 -24.56 -19.32 -4.05
C LYS A 16 -23.88 -18.99 -2.71
N THR A 17 -23.69 -20.00 -1.89
CA THR A 17 -23.10 -19.91 -0.55
C THR A 17 -21.88 -20.82 -0.42
N GLY A 18 -21.14 -20.72 0.68
CA GLY A 18 -20.00 -21.60 0.93
C GLY A 18 -20.34 -23.09 1.09
N VAL A 19 -21.62 -23.43 1.25
CA VAL A 19 -22.11 -24.82 1.39
C VAL A 19 -23.00 -25.27 0.22
N GLY A 20 -23.02 -24.51 -0.87
CA GLY A 20 -23.85 -24.80 -2.04
C GLY A 20 -24.89 -23.72 -2.36
N THR A 21 -25.81 -24.04 -3.27
CA THR A 21 -26.86 -23.10 -3.70
C THR A 21 -28.12 -23.26 -2.86
N VAL A 22 -28.61 -22.16 -2.30
CA VAL A 22 -29.83 -22.15 -1.47
C VAL A 22 -30.88 -21.23 -2.09
N THR A 23 -32.15 -21.58 -1.90
CA THR A 23 -33.28 -20.71 -2.29
C THR A 23 -33.72 -19.89 -1.07
N VAL A 24 -33.70 -18.56 -1.19
CA VAL A 24 -34.11 -17.65 -0.11
C VAL A 24 -35.27 -16.79 -0.54
N ASN A 25 -36.22 -16.56 0.38
CA ASN A 25 -37.24 -15.53 0.25
C ASN A 25 -36.72 -14.16 0.71
N SER A 26 -37.47 -13.08 0.47
CA SER A 26 -37.07 -11.71 0.84
C SER A 26 -36.76 -11.53 2.33
N LYS A 27 -37.52 -12.20 3.22
CA LYS A 27 -37.34 -12.09 4.68
C LYS A 27 -36.04 -12.78 5.12
N GLN A 28 -35.78 -13.97 4.61
CA GLN A 28 -34.53 -14.71 4.82
C GLN A 28 -33.33 -13.95 4.24
N ALA A 29 -33.47 -13.39 3.04
CA ALA A 29 -32.42 -12.58 2.43
C ALA A 29 -32.04 -11.37 3.28
N LYS A 30 -33.03 -10.67 3.86
CA LYS A 30 -32.78 -9.57 4.80
C LYS A 30 -32.07 -10.06 6.07
N LYS A 31 -32.53 -11.18 6.66
CA LYS A 31 -31.90 -11.77 7.86
C LYS A 31 -30.45 -12.19 7.63
N LEU A 32 -30.11 -12.66 6.42
CA LEU A 32 -28.76 -13.09 6.03
C LEU A 32 -27.89 -11.94 5.49
N GLY A 33 -28.34 -10.68 5.56
CA GLY A 33 -27.58 -9.53 5.06
C GLY A 33 -27.37 -9.53 3.54
N LEU A 34 -28.18 -10.25 2.78
CA LEU A 34 -28.04 -10.37 1.33
C LEU A 34 -28.59 -9.13 0.62
N LYS A 35 -27.70 -8.36 -0.02
CA LYS A 35 -28.09 -7.20 -0.86
C LYS A 35 -29.14 -7.60 -1.91
N LYS A 36 -30.04 -6.68 -2.27
CA LYS A 36 -31.07 -6.92 -3.30
C LYS A 36 -30.40 -7.21 -4.65
N GLY A 37 -30.93 -8.16 -5.41
CA GLY A 37 -30.40 -8.52 -6.74
C GLY A 37 -29.09 -9.34 -6.77
N THR A 38 -28.39 -9.56 -5.65
CA THR A 38 -27.23 -10.46 -5.61
C THR A 38 -27.59 -11.94 -5.66
N GLN A 39 -26.72 -12.73 -6.31
CA GLN A 39 -26.82 -14.19 -6.41
C GLN A 39 -25.69 -14.92 -5.67
N ILE A 40 -24.84 -14.19 -4.95
CA ILE A 40 -23.75 -14.72 -4.15
C ILE A 40 -23.87 -14.20 -2.71
N SER A 41 -23.47 -15.03 -1.75
CA SER A 41 -23.41 -14.67 -0.33
C SER A 41 -22.24 -13.71 -0.01
N PRO A 42 -22.24 -13.08 1.17
CA PRO A 42 -21.13 -12.24 1.61
C PRO A 42 -19.82 -13.02 1.73
N VAL A 43 -19.87 -14.28 2.17
CA VAL A 43 -18.71 -15.18 2.26
C VAL A 43 -18.11 -15.41 0.89
N ILE A 44 -18.91 -15.79 -0.11
CA ILE A 44 -18.43 -15.97 -1.49
C ILE A 44 -17.88 -14.66 -2.06
N SER A 45 -18.49 -13.52 -1.73
CA SER A 45 -17.97 -12.21 -2.15
C SER A 45 -16.58 -11.93 -1.55
N LYS A 46 -16.37 -12.23 -0.26
CA LYS A 46 -15.07 -12.12 0.41
C LYS A 46 -14.03 -13.07 -0.19
N CYS A 47 -14.38 -14.34 -0.48
CA CYS A 47 -13.48 -15.26 -1.18
C CYS A 47 -13.04 -14.69 -2.54
N CYS A 48 -13.98 -14.17 -3.33
CA CYS A 48 -13.65 -13.51 -4.59
C CYS A 48 -12.68 -12.34 -4.40
N TRP A 49 -12.85 -11.53 -3.36
CA TRP A 49 -11.95 -10.40 -3.06
C TRP A 49 -10.55 -10.87 -2.65
N VAL A 50 -10.44 -11.84 -1.73
CA VAL A 50 -9.17 -12.40 -1.26
C VAL A 50 -8.37 -13.00 -2.41
N LEU A 51 -9.02 -13.81 -3.25
CA LEU A 51 -8.41 -14.37 -4.45
C LEU A 51 -7.96 -13.25 -5.40
N SER A 52 -8.88 -12.34 -5.76
CA SER A 52 -8.58 -11.20 -6.65
C SER A 52 -7.48 -10.27 -6.13
N ALA A 53 -7.24 -10.22 -4.82
CA ALA A 53 -6.16 -9.43 -4.23
C ALA A 53 -4.78 -10.06 -4.49
N ASN A 54 -4.70 -11.36 -4.78
CA ASN A 54 -3.44 -12.08 -4.95
C ASN A 54 -3.20 -12.52 -6.41
N GLU A 55 -4.26 -12.73 -7.19
CA GLU A 55 -4.13 -13.33 -8.53
C GLU A 55 -5.01 -12.67 -9.60
N SER A 56 -4.89 -13.15 -10.84
CA SER A 56 -5.71 -12.70 -11.97
C SER A 56 -7.17 -13.11 -11.77
N TYR A 57 -8.12 -12.38 -12.37
CA TYR A 57 -9.54 -12.74 -12.23
C TYR A 57 -9.85 -14.12 -12.84
N GLN A 58 -9.11 -14.52 -13.88
CA GLN A 58 -9.22 -15.85 -14.49
C GLN A 58 -8.74 -16.96 -13.55
N GLN A 59 -7.67 -16.71 -12.79
CA GLN A 59 -7.21 -17.67 -11.79
C GLN A 59 -8.16 -17.69 -10.58
N ALA A 60 -8.62 -16.52 -10.13
CA ALA A 60 -9.61 -16.43 -9.05
C ALA A 60 -10.91 -17.15 -9.35
N GLU A 61 -11.36 -17.21 -10.60
CA GLU A 61 -12.49 -18.04 -11.02
C GLU A 61 -12.23 -19.53 -10.78
N LYS A 62 -11.05 -20.03 -11.20
CA LYS A 62 -10.66 -21.43 -11.06
C LYS A 62 -10.47 -21.82 -9.60
N ASP A 63 -9.75 -20.99 -8.85
CA ASP A 63 -9.41 -21.26 -7.46
C ASP A 63 -10.64 -21.16 -6.55
N LEU A 64 -11.58 -20.25 -6.85
CA LEU A 64 -12.86 -20.21 -6.15
C LEU A 64 -13.64 -21.51 -6.34
N GLU A 65 -13.75 -22.00 -7.57
CA GLU A 65 -14.43 -23.27 -7.85
C GLU A 65 -13.73 -24.43 -7.16
N LEU A 66 -12.39 -24.49 -7.22
CA LEU A 66 -11.59 -25.52 -6.57
C LEU A 66 -11.79 -25.55 -5.05
N LEU A 67 -11.77 -24.38 -4.39
CA LEU A 67 -11.83 -24.27 -2.94
C LEU A 67 -13.24 -24.42 -2.38
N THR A 68 -14.29 -24.09 -3.16
CA THR A 68 -15.66 -23.96 -2.64
C THR A 68 -16.71 -24.77 -3.40
N GLY A 69 -16.38 -25.32 -4.57
CA GLY A 69 -17.34 -25.90 -5.51
C GLY A 69 -18.26 -24.88 -6.19
N ILE A 70 -18.09 -23.57 -5.93
CA ILE A 70 -18.96 -22.52 -6.44
C ILE A 70 -18.35 -21.83 -7.67
N LYS A 71 -19.09 -21.89 -8.78
CA LYS A 71 -18.73 -21.18 -10.01
C LYS A 71 -19.10 -19.70 -9.97
N VAL A 72 -18.13 -18.81 -10.12
CA VAL A 72 -18.34 -17.38 -10.39
C VAL A 72 -17.36 -16.95 -11.48
N GLY A 73 -17.88 -16.60 -12.67
CA GLY A 73 -17.01 -16.23 -13.80
C GLY A 73 -16.15 -15.00 -13.54
N HIS A 74 -14.92 -14.97 -14.06
CA HIS A 74 -13.92 -13.91 -13.88
C HIS A 74 -14.47 -12.51 -14.21
N SER A 75 -15.31 -12.38 -15.24
CA SER A 75 -15.96 -11.11 -15.59
C SER A 75 -16.92 -10.62 -14.49
N SER A 76 -17.59 -11.55 -13.80
CA SER A 76 -18.45 -11.24 -12.65
C SER A 76 -17.61 -10.92 -11.40
N ILE A 77 -16.49 -11.61 -11.19
CA ILE A 77 -15.52 -11.29 -10.12
C ILE A 77 -14.95 -9.88 -10.34
N HIS A 78 -14.53 -9.56 -11.56
CA HIS A 78 -14.04 -8.22 -11.91
C HIS A 78 -15.08 -7.15 -11.60
N ARG A 79 -16.32 -7.29 -12.09
CA ARG A 79 -17.41 -6.35 -11.77
C ARG A 79 -17.70 -6.27 -10.27
N LEU A 80 -17.61 -7.39 -9.56
CA LEU A 80 -17.77 -7.41 -8.11
C LEU A 80 -16.70 -6.55 -7.44
N VAL A 81 -15.43 -6.70 -7.79
CA VAL A 81 -14.34 -5.88 -7.25
C VAL A 81 -14.55 -4.40 -7.60
N GLN A 82 -14.90 -4.08 -8.85
CA GLN A 82 -15.06 -2.68 -9.29
C GLN A 82 -16.22 -1.94 -8.59
N ARG A 83 -17.28 -2.65 -8.19
CA ARG A 83 -18.43 -2.05 -7.49
C ARG A 83 -18.37 -2.15 -5.95
N SER A 84 -17.33 -2.79 -5.42
CA SER A 84 -17.21 -3.00 -3.97
C SER A 84 -16.58 -1.77 -3.32
N GLU A 85 -17.05 -1.45 -2.14
CA GLU A 85 -16.40 -0.47 -1.28
C GLU A 85 -15.43 -1.23 -0.37
N PHE A 86 -14.17 -0.81 -0.38
CA PHE A 86 -13.15 -1.31 0.53
C PHE A 86 -12.85 -0.18 1.52
N PRO A 87 -13.08 -0.38 2.82
CA PRO A 87 -12.85 0.66 3.81
C PRO A 87 -11.36 1.02 3.84
N GLU A 88 -11.08 2.31 4.02
CA GLU A 88 -9.73 2.75 4.33
C GLU A 88 -9.34 2.25 5.71
N ALA A 89 -8.10 1.75 5.84
CA ALA A 89 -7.64 1.20 7.09
C ALA A 89 -7.42 2.31 8.13
N GLN A 90 -7.67 1.96 9.38
CA GLN A 90 -7.47 2.84 10.53
C GLN A 90 -6.50 2.16 11.49
N SER A 91 -5.50 2.92 11.92
CA SER A 91 -4.57 2.50 12.96
C SER A 91 -5.33 2.26 14.27
N SER A 92 -5.02 1.17 14.96
CA SER A 92 -5.63 0.89 16.27
C SER A 92 -4.86 1.57 17.40
N HIS A 93 -3.57 1.85 17.17
CA HIS A 93 -2.69 2.50 18.14
C HIS A 93 -2.13 3.82 17.61
N PRO A 94 -1.61 4.69 18.51
CA PRO A 94 -0.93 5.91 18.10
C PRO A 94 0.25 5.63 17.17
N VAL A 95 0.32 6.36 16.05
CA VAL A 95 1.38 6.21 15.06
C VAL A 95 2.57 7.08 15.45
N THR A 96 3.69 6.44 15.77
CA THR A 96 4.96 7.09 16.14
C THR A 96 5.90 7.27 14.95
N ALA A 97 5.76 6.43 13.93
CA ALA A 97 6.57 6.49 12.73
C ALA A 97 5.79 6.08 11.47
N LEU A 98 6.18 6.65 10.34
CA LEU A 98 5.70 6.26 9.03
C LEU A 98 6.81 6.36 8.00
N SER A 99 6.61 5.66 6.88
CA SER A 99 7.49 5.75 5.72
C SER A 99 6.68 5.88 4.44
N VAL A 100 7.20 6.64 3.49
CA VAL A 100 6.54 6.94 2.21
C VAL A 100 7.45 6.51 1.07
N SER A 101 6.91 5.77 0.09
CA SER A 101 7.66 5.31 -1.10
C SER A 101 6.78 5.28 -2.35
N GLY A 102 7.41 5.10 -3.51
CA GLY A 102 6.77 5.01 -4.81
C GLY A 102 6.81 3.59 -5.38
N GLY A 103 5.65 3.09 -5.81
CA GLY A 103 5.58 1.88 -6.62
C GLY A 103 5.21 2.19 -8.07
N LYS A 104 5.44 1.22 -8.97
CA LYS A 104 5.10 1.36 -10.40
C LYS A 104 3.94 0.45 -10.79
N VAL A 105 3.05 0.96 -11.63
CA VAL A 105 1.97 0.22 -12.29
C VAL A 105 2.07 0.39 -13.80
N ARG A 106 1.75 -0.68 -14.55
CA ARG A 106 1.73 -0.66 -16.02
C ARG A 106 0.32 -0.35 -16.50
N LEU A 107 0.16 0.76 -17.19
CA LEU A 107 -1.11 1.18 -17.77
C LEU A 107 -1.24 0.68 -19.21
N ARG A 108 -2.46 0.34 -19.60
CA ARG A 108 -2.81 0.22 -21.01
C ARG A 108 -3.26 1.59 -21.52
N THR A 109 -2.72 2.01 -22.65
CA THR A 109 -3.20 3.18 -23.39
C THR A 109 -4.48 2.82 -24.16
N GLU A 110 -5.35 3.80 -24.39
CA GLU A 110 -6.49 3.60 -25.29
C GLU A 110 -5.96 3.46 -26.73
N GLY A 111 -6.27 2.35 -27.40
CA GLY A 111 -5.85 2.08 -28.79
C GLY A 111 -4.56 1.25 -28.93
N LYS A 112 -3.87 1.39 -30.08
CA LYS A 112 -2.62 0.66 -30.44
C LYS A 112 -1.34 1.24 -29.79
N GLY A 113 -1.47 2.10 -28.78
CA GLY A 113 -0.34 2.72 -28.10
C GLY A 113 0.49 1.73 -27.27
N SER A 114 1.73 2.11 -26.96
CA SER A 114 2.59 1.36 -26.05
C SER A 114 2.12 1.52 -24.61
N CYS A 115 2.19 0.44 -23.83
CA CYS A 115 1.90 0.51 -22.40
C CYS A 115 2.87 1.47 -21.69
N GLU A 116 2.39 2.15 -20.67
CA GLU A 116 3.19 3.12 -19.93
C GLU A 116 3.36 2.72 -18.47
N TRP A 117 4.56 2.89 -17.92
CA TRP A 117 4.77 2.81 -16.48
C TRP A 117 4.44 4.16 -15.84
N ARG A 118 3.62 4.12 -14.79
CA ARG A 118 3.29 5.27 -13.96
C ARG A 118 3.46 4.92 -12.50
N ASP A 119 3.73 5.94 -11.70
CA ASP A 119 3.98 5.77 -10.27
C ASP A 119 2.68 5.91 -9.47
N TYR A 120 2.53 5.09 -8.45
CA TYR A 120 1.62 5.31 -7.32
C TYR A 120 2.47 5.58 -6.07
N LYS A 121 1.87 6.19 -5.06
CA LYS A 121 2.52 6.43 -3.76
C LYS A 121 1.91 5.53 -2.71
N ALA A 122 2.77 4.98 -1.84
CA ALA A 122 2.37 4.14 -0.73
C ALA A 122 2.94 4.70 0.58
N VAL A 123 2.21 4.46 1.65
CA VAL A 123 2.59 4.78 3.02
C VAL A 123 2.44 3.53 3.86
N SER A 124 3.44 3.27 4.70
CA SER A 124 3.35 2.32 5.80
C SER A 124 3.35 3.11 7.10
N LEU A 125 2.28 2.99 7.89
CA LEU A 125 2.27 3.42 9.29
C LEU A 125 2.92 2.27 10.07
N HIS A 126 4.06 2.55 10.69
CA HIS A 126 4.94 1.48 11.18
C HIS A 126 4.26 0.62 12.23
N GLY A 127 4.28 -0.70 12.02
CA GLY A 127 3.62 -1.68 12.89
C GLY A 127 2.09 -1.72 12.83
N GLU A 128 1.44 -0.88 11.99
CA GLU A 128 -0.02 -0.74 11.96
C GLU A 128 -0.57 -1.10 10.57
N VAL A 129 -0.91 -0.11 9.76
CA VAL A 129 -1.63 -0.28 8.48
C VAL A 129 -0.91 0.42 7.33
N CYS A 130 -1.19 -0.02 6.11
CA CYS A 130 -0.67 0.57 4.89
C CYS A 130 -1.75 1.13 3.97
N GLY A 131 -1.39 2.13 3.16
CA GLY A 131 -2.26 2.77 2.18
C GLY A 131 -1.50 3.09 0.90
N ALA A 132 -2.19 3.09 -0.23
CA ALA A 132 -1.59 3.43 -1.52
C ALA A 132 -2.59 4.09 -2.47
N TYR A 133 -2.13 5.14 -3.15
CA TYR A 133 -2.94 5.97 -4.04
C TYR A 133 -2.20 6.20 -5.36
N PHE A 134 -2.92 6.04 -6.46
CA PHE A 134 -2.42 6.28 -7.80
C PHE A 134 -2.77 7.71 -8.22
N GLN A 135 -1.72 8.52 -8.42
CA GLN A 135 -1.80 9.92 -8.86
C GLN A 135 -2.73 10.82 -8.02
N ASP A 136 -2.89 10.49 -6.73
CA ASP A 136 -3.73 11.24 -5.78
C ASP A 136 -3.02 11.40 -4.44
N ASN A 137 -2.01 12.27 -4.42
CA ASN A 137 -1.24 12.56 -3.21
C ASN A 137 -2.08 13.28 -2.15
N ALA A 138 -3.09 14.06 -2.56
CA ALA A 138 -3.95 14.81 -1.66
C ALA A 138 -4.81 13.85 -0.82
N ALA A 139 -5.46 12.87 -1.45
CA ALA A 139 -6.21 11.85 -0.72
C ALA A 139 -5.30 10.99 0.18
N LEU A 140 -4.09 10.64 -0.29
CA LEU A 140 -3.11 9.93 0.55
C LEU A 140 -2.74 10.73 1.81
N VAL A 141 -2.43 12.02 1.67
CA VAL A 141 -2.09 12.90 2.80
C VAL A 141 -3.28 13.03 3.76
N GLU A 142 -4.49 13.20 3.23
CA GLU A 142 -5.70 13.33 4.04
C GLU A 142 -5.97 12.05 4.84
N TRP A 143 -5.85 10.87 4.21
CA TRP A 143 -5.97 9.59 4.90
C TRP A 143 -4.95 9.44 6.05
N VAL A 144 -3.69 9.84 5.84
CA VAL A 144 -2.66 9.79 6.89
C VAL A 144 -2.98 10.75 8.04
N LYS A 145 -3.51 11.95 7.75
CA LYS A 145 -3.87 12.94 8.78
C LYS A 145 -5.03 12.50 9.67
N GLN A 146 -5.92 11.65 9.16
CA GLN A 146 -7.04 11.09 9.92
C GLN A 146 -6.61 10.01 10.91
N GLN A 147 -5.36 9.55 10.84
CA GLN A 147 -4.81 8.55 11.76
C GLN A 147 -4.46 9.19 13.11
N PRO A 148 -4.41 8.41 14.20
CA PRO A 148 -3.98 8.87 15.51
C PRO A 148 -2.45 9.12 15.55
N LEU A 149 -1.96 10.13 14.85
CA LEU A 149 -0.54 10.48 14.82
C LEU A 149 -0.12 11.09 16.16
N THR A 150 1.04 10.66 16.66
CA THR A 150 1.67 11.30 17.82
C THR A 150 2.06 12.77 17.55
N ALA A 151 2.34 13.52 18.62
CA ALA A 151 2.66 14.95 18.51
C ALA A 151 3.89 15.23 17.64
N ILE A 152 4.91 14.36 17.71
CA ILE A 152 6.08 14.37 16.83
C ILE A 152 6.17 12.99 16.19
N ILE A 153 5.87 12.93 14.89
CA ILE A 153 5.96 11.69 14.12
C ILE A 153 7.32 11.55 13.45
N THR A 154 7.91 10.35 13.46
CA THR A 154 9.11 10.05 12.69
C THR A 154 8.72 9.70 11.25
N CYS A 155 9.22 10.47 10.27
CA CYS A 155 8.91 10.29 8.86
C CYS A 155 10.15 9.84 8.10
N LEU A 156 10.08 8.66 7.49
CA LEU A 156 11.17 8.12 6.68
C LEU A 156 10.86 8.23 5.19
N GLY A 157 11.90 8.55 4.43
CA GLY A 157 11.85 8.62 2.98
C GLY A 157 13.21 8.37 2.36
N ASP A 158 13.18 8.01 1.08
CA ASP A 158 14.35 7.92 0.23
C ASP A 158 14.90 9.34 -0.09
N GLY A 159 15.87 9.41 -1.01
CA GLY A 159 16.41 10.67 -1.49
C GLY A 159 15.50 11.52 -2.40
N HIS A 160 14.27 11.07 -2.70
CA HIS A 160 13.48 11.64 -3.78
C HIS A 160 12.54 12.75 -3.32
N ASP A 161 12.54 13.89 -4.01
CA ASP A 161 11.74 15.07 -3.62
C ASP A 161 10.24 14.79 -3.58
N GLY A 162 9.74 13.94 -4.49
CA GLY A 162 8.33 13.57 -4.49
C GLY A 162 7.86 12.90 -3.19
N ILE A 163 8.77 12.29 -2.43
CA ILE A 163 8.49 11.69 -1.11
C ILE A 163 8.45 12.79 -0.04
N TRP A 164 9.47 13.65 0.00
CA TRP A 164 9.55 14.75 0.96
C TRP A 164 8.42 15.78 0.78
N ASN A 165 7.97 16.01 -0.45
CA ASN A 165 6.81 16.85 -0.76
C ASN A 165 5.51 16.31 -0.14
N ILE A 166 5.37 15.00 0.02
CA ILE A 166 4.23 14.38 0.70
C ILE A 166 4.40 14.54 2.22
N ILE A 167 5.58 14.19 2.74
CA ILE A 167 5.90 14.27 4.18
C ILE A 167 5.70 15.69 4.72
N ALA A 168 6.11 16.71 3.96
CA ALA A 168 5.97 18.11 4.33
C ALA A 168 4.50 18.56 4.52
N GLN A 169 3.54 17.87 3.90
CA GLN A 169 2.12 18.18 4.01
C GLN A 169 1.46 17.53 5.22
N LEU A 170 2.09 16.55 5.87
CA LEU A 170 1.49 15.76 6.96
C LEU A 170 1.36 16.57 8.25
N ARG A 171 2.43 17.29 8.63
CA ARG A 171 2.53 18.14 9.83
C ARG A 171 3.45 19.32 9.55
N PRO A 172 3.34 20.43 10.30
CA PRO A 172 4.38 21.46 10.34
C PRO A 172 5.74 20.88 10.77
N GLU A 173 6.83 21.63 10.55
CA GLU A 173 8.20 21.12 10.68
C GLU A 173 8.53 20.70 12.12
N ASN A 174 8.03 21.43 13.12
CA ASN A 174 8.17 21.06 14.53
C ASN A 174 7.34 19.84 14.96
N GLY A 175 6.39 19.38 14.14
CA GLY A 175 5.56 18.21 14.39
C GLY A 175 6.04 16.94 13.68
N ARG A 176 7.20 17.00 13.01
CA ARG A 176 7.77 15.87 12.27
C ARG A 176 9.28 15.77 12.48
N ARG A 177 9.77 14.54 12.64
CA ARG A 177 11.18 14.19 12.62
C ARG A 177 11.47 13.49 11.30
N GLU A 178 12.09 14.21 10.37
CA GLU A 178 12.47 13.66 9.06
C GLU A 178 13.77 12.85 9.17
N VAL A 179 13.75 11.61 8.69
CA VAL A 179 14.92 10.71 8.71
C VAL A 179 15.16 10.17 7.30
N LEU A 180 16.32 10.49 6.73
CA LEU A 180 16.73 9.93 5.46
C LEU A 180 17.05 8.44 5.64
N ASP A 181 16.49 7.59 4.77
CA ASP A 181 16.75 6.15 4.79
C ASP A 181 18.26 5.85 4.75
N TRP A 182 18.74 5.18 5.81
CA TRP A 182 20.14 4.81 5.97
C TRP A 182 20.63 3.90 4.84
N TYR A 183 19.83 2.92 4.42
CA TYR A 183 20.21 1.95 3.39
C TYR A 183 20.28 2.62 2.01
N ASP A 184 19.35 3.52 1.68
CA ASP A 184 19.43 4.34 0.46
C ASP A 184 20.65 5.26 0.48
N LEU A 185 20.95 5.88 1.63
CA LEU A 185 22.15 6.69 1.81
C LEU A 185 23.41 5.86 1.56
N VAL A 186 23.48 4.64 2.12
CA VAL A 186 24.59 3.72 1.93
C VAL A 186 24.72 3.24 0.49
N GLU A 187 23.61 2.97 -0.21
CA GLU A 187 23.65 2.68 -1.64
C GLU A 187 24.24 3.83 -2.45
N ASN A 188 23.92 5.08 -2.09
CA ASN A 188 24.50 6.25 -2.73
C ASN A 188 26.01 6.39 -2.44
N ILE A 189 26.49 6.01 -1.25
CA ILE A 189 27.94 5.94 -0.96
C ILE A 189 28.62 4.98 -1.93
N TYR A 190 28.08 3.78 -2.17
CA TYR A 190 28.72 2.79 -3.04
C TYR A 190 28.69 3.16 -4.53
N LYS A 191 27.83 4.11 -4.95
CA LYS A 191 27.80 4.60 -6.34
C LYS A 191 29.02 5.46 -6.70
N ILE A 192 29.74 6.05 -5.73
CA ILE A 192 30.77 7.06 -6.01
C ILE A 192 32.12 6.51 -6.49
N GLY A 193 32.32 5.18 -6.52
CA GLY A 193 33.47 4.52 -7.13
C GLY A 193 34.50 3.95 -6.15
N ASP A 194 35.72 3.68 -6.63
CA ASP A 194 36.71 2.81 -5.96
C ASP A 194 37.54 3.51 -4.86
N TYR A 195 36.88 4.16 -3.91
CA TYR A 195 37.51 4.84 -2.77
C TYR A 195 37.40 4.01 -1.46
N LYS A 196 37.54 2.68 -1.53
CA LYS A 196 37.10 1.72 -0.47
C LYS A 196 37.46 2.11 0.97
N LYS A 197 38.69 2.55 1.25
CA LYS A 197 39.09 2.96 2.63
C LYS A 197 38.36 4.22 3.08
N ARG A 198 38.28 5.21 2.20
CA ARG A 198 37.63 6.50 2.45
C ARG A 198 36.12 6.38 2.54
N LEU A 199 35.49 5.53 1.71
CA LEU A 199 34.05 5.25 1.80
C LEU A 199 33.66 4.64 3.14
N ARG A 200 34.54 3.84 3.75
CA ARG A 200 34.31 3.33 5.11
C ARG A 200 34.33 4.45 6.15
N GLN A 201 35.24 5.41 6.02
CA GLN A 201 35.28 6.59 6.89
C GLN A 201 34.05 7.46 6.70
N VAL A 202 33.70 7.80 5.46
CA VAL A 202 32.47 8.55 5.12
C VAL A 202 31.22 7.86 5.68
N LYS A 203 31.10 6.54 5.50
CA LYS A 203 30.00 5.75 6.07
C LYS A 203 29.99 5.84 7.60
N SER A 204 31.15 5.73 8.24
CA SER A 204 31.27 5.85 9.70
C SER A 204 30.86 7.25 10.20
N SER A 205 31.32 8.32 9.55
CA SER A 205 30.94 9.70 9.90
C SER A 205 29.44 9.90 9.75
N LEU A 206 28.85 9.47 8.62
CA LEU A 206 27.41 9.57 8.39
C LEU A 206 26.59 8.73 9.37
N TRP A 207 27.07 7.55 9.80
CA TRP A 207 26.40 6.71 10.81
C TRP A 207 26.19 7.46 12.13
N HIS A 208 27.13 8.34 12.50
CA HIS A 208 27.06 9.15 13.72
C HIS A 208 26.51 10.57 13.49
N GLY A 209 26.07 10.89 12.26
CA GLY A 209 25.53 12.21 11.90
C GLY A 209 26.60 13.29 11.62
N PHE A 210 27.87 12.93 11.48
CA PHE A 210 28.96 13.88 11.21
C PHE A 210 29.07 14.20 9.71
N ILE A 211 28.17 15.05 9.24
CA ILE A 211 28.04 15.40 7.82
C ILE A 211 29.24 16.22 7.33
N ASP A 212 29.74 17.16 8.14
CA ASP A 212 30.87 18.01 7.76
C ASP A 212 32.17 17.19 7.60
N GLU A 213 32.42 16.25 8.51
CA GLU A 213 33.55 15.30 8.40
C GLU A 213 33.41 14.45 7.12
N ALA A 214 32.21 13.96 6.82
CA ALA A 214 31.96 13.20 5.59
C ALA A 214 32.22 14.04 4.33
N LEU A 215 31.85 15.32 4.33
CA LEU A 215 32.10 16.25 3.22
C LEU A 215 33.59 16.59 3.08
N GLU A 216 34.31 16.76 4.18
CA GLU A 216 35.76 16.98 4.19
C GLU A 216 36.52 15.77 3.64
N LEU A 217 36.14 14.56 4.08
CA LEU A 217 36.68 13.32 3.54
C LEU A 217 36.44 13.21 2.03
N LEU A 218 35.39 13.81 1.48
CA LEU A 218 35.09 13.82 0.05
C LEU A 218 35.70 15.02 -0.70
N ALA A 219 36.31 15.99 -0.02
CA ALA A 219 36.77 17.24 -0.63
C ALA A 219 37.85 17.02 -1.69
N SER A 220 38.78 16.10 -1.44
CA SER A 220 39.86 15.74 -2.37
C SER A 220 39.45 14.66 -3.38
N CYS A 221 38.19 14.22 -3.39
CA CYS A 221 37.68 13.25 -4.35
C CYS A 221 37.07 13.99 -5.55
N HIS A 222 37.38 13.50 -6.76
CA HIS A 222 36.94 14.13 -8.00
C HIS A 222 35.97 13.24 -8.78
N GLY A 223 35.25 13.86 -9.72
CA GLY A 223 34.31 13.20 -10.62
C GLY A 223 32.85 13.50 -10.31
N GLN A 224 32.01 13.37 -11.34
CA GLN A 224 30.59 13.75 -11.28
C GLN A 224 29.83 13.03 -10.17
N LYS A 225 30.09 11.74 -9.95
CA LYS A 225 29.39 10.94 -8.94
C LYS A 225 29.68 11.43 -7.52
N VAL A 226 30.91 11.85 -7.24
CA VAL A 226 31.30 12.42 -5.95
C VAL A 226 30.62 13.78 -5.75
N GLN A 227 30.62 14.64 -6.78
CA GLN A 227 29.94 15.94 -6.71
C GLN A 227 28.44 15.78 -6.47
N ASN A 228 27.79 14.85 -7.18
CA ASN A 228 26.38 14.52 -6.98
C ASN A 228 26.11 14.04 -5.55
N PHE A 229 26.99 13.20 -5.00
CA PHE A 229 26.83 12.71 -3.62
C PHE A 229 27.07 13.81 -2.58
N ARG A 230 28.04 14.71 -2.79
CA ARG A 230 28.23 15.89 -1.91
C ARG A 230 26.98 16.79 -1.94
N ALA A 231 26.44 17.09 -3.11
CA ALA A 231 25.20 17.85 -3.25
C ALA A 231 24.01 17.15 -2.58
N TYR A 232 23.95 15.82 -2.68
CA TYR A 232 22.95 15.00 -1.98
C TYR A 232 23.07 15.11 -0.46
N LEU A 233 24.27 15.00 0.11
CA LEU A 233 24.50 15.17 1.55
C LEU A 233 24.09 16.57 2.01
N THR A 234 24.48 17.62 1.28
CA THR A 234 24.09 19.00 1.60
C THR A 234 22.58 19.19 1.55
N LYS A 235 21.89 18.63 0.55
CA LYS A 235 20.43 18.73 0.40
C LYS A 235 19.66 18.04 1.53
N HIS A 236 20.18 16.92 2.03
CA HIS A 236 19.51 16.10 3.05
C HIS A 236 20.15 16.23 4.44
N CYS A 237 20.97 17.26 4.68
CA CYS A 237 21.75 17.39 5.91
C CYS A 237 20.87 17.38 7.17
N HIS A 238 19.70 18.02 7.14
CA HIS A 238 18.76 18.05 8.28
C HIS A 238 18.02 16.73 8.52
N ARG A 239 18.13 15.78 7.58
CA ARG A 239 17.51 14.43 7.65
C ARG A 239 18.51 13.34 7.98
N ILE A 240 19.80 13.65 7.88
CA ILE A 240 20.89 12.76 8.28
C ILE A 240 21.06 12.94 9.78
N VAL A 241 20.67 11.91 10.52
CA VAL A 241 20.65 11.90 11.98
C VAL A 241 21.84 11.10 12.52
N ASN A 242 22.00 11.06 13.84
CA ASN A 242 22.85 10.05 14.47
C ASN A 242 22.12 8.69 14.43
N TYR A 243 22.39 7.89 13.41
CA TYR A 243 21.75 6.60 13.19
C TYR A 243 22.09 5.57 14.26
N ASP A 244 23.31 5.63 14.81
CA ASP A 244 23.74 4.80 15.95
C ASP A 244 22.82 5.01 17.16
N LEU A 245 22.65 6.28 17.54
CA LEU A 245 21.78 6.68 18.63
C LEU A 245 20.32 6.34 18.35
N TYR A 246 19.83 6.58 17.12
CA TYR A 246 18.45 6.28 16.77
C TYR A 246 18.18 4.78 16.83
N GLN A 247 19.10 3.96 16.33
CA GLN A 247 19.00 2.51 16.43
C GLN A 247 19.01 2.06 17.90
N PHE A 248 19.90 2.61 18.73
CA PHE A 248 19.93 2.33 20.17
C PHE A 248 18.61 2.70 20.88
N LEU A 249 17.99 3.82 20.51
CA LEU A 249 16.71 4.29 21.05
C LEU A 249 15.48 3.60 20.44
N GLY A 250 15.66 2.68 19.47
CA GLY A 250 14.56 2.04 18.76
C GLY A 250 13.77 2.96 17.82
N ILE A 251 14.35 4.12 17.45
CA ILE A 251 13.76 5.01 16.43
C ILE A 251 14.11 4.44 15.05
N PRO A 252 13.13 4.26 14.15
CA PRO A 252 13.40 3.67 12.84
C PRO A 252 14.36 4.53 12.01
N ILE A 253 15.27 3.86 11.31
CA ILE A 253 16.33 4.46 10.48
C ILE A 253 16.22 4.10 8.98
N GLY A 254 15.28 3.24 8.61
CA GLY A 254 15.11 2.76 7.24
C GLY A 254 13.64 2.55 6.87
N SER A 255 13.32 2.76 5.60
CA SER A 255 11.99 2.68 4.97
C SER A 255 11.57 1.25 4.61
N GLY A 256 12.25 0.23 5.15
CA GLY A 256 12.03 -1.19 4.83
C GLY A 256 10.57 -1.65 4.95
N GLU A 257 9.79 -1.05 5.86
CA GLU A 257 8.35 -1.33 5.98
C GLU A 257 7.57 -0.92 4.72
N VAL A 258 7.70 0.33 4.24
CA VAL A 258 7.01 0.76 3.02
C VAL A 258 7.57 0.08 1.78
N GLU A 259 8.87 -0.24 1.75
CA GLU A 259 9.45 -1.03 0.66
C GLU A 259 8.86 -2.45 0.59
N SER A 260 8.63 -3.07 1.76
CA SER A 260 7.89 -4.34 1.85
C SER A 260 6.46 -4.19 1.35
N VAL A 261 5.76 -3.12 1.74
CA VAL A 261 4.41 -2.80 1.25
C VAL A 261 4.38 -2.65 -0.27
N VAL A 262 5.28 -1.85 -0.85
CA VAL A 262 5.36 -1.63 -2.31
C VAL A 262 5.63 -2.95 -3.05
N LYS A 263 6.52 -3.81 -2.53
CA LYS A 263 6.77 -5.15 -3.10
C LYS A 263 5.53 -6.04 -3.02
N ARG A 264 4.84 -6.07 -1.87
CA ARG A 264 3.60 -6.83 -1.68
C ARG A 264 2.45 -6.31 -2.54
N ILE A 265 2.32 -5.00 -2.73
CA ILE A 265 1.35 -4.43 -3.69
C ILE A 265 1.74 -4.84 -5.12
N GLY A 266 3.02 -4.73 -5.44
CA GLY A 266 3.60 -5.13 -6.71
C GLY A 266 3.32 -6.58 -7.10
N SER A 267 3.27 -7.52 -6.14
CA SER A 267 2.98 -8.93 -6.41
C SER A 267 1.61 -9.15 -7.07
N ARG A 268 0.67 -8.20 -6.92
CA ARG A 268 -0.63 -8.23 -7.61
C ARG A 268 -0.67 -7.32 -8.82
N LEU A 269 -0.15 -6.09 -8.72
CA LEU A 269 -0.22 -5.11 -9.80
C LEU A 269 0.71 -5.43 -10.97
N LYS A 270 1.77 -6.21 -10.73
CA LYS A 270 2.80 -6.61 -11.70
C LYS A 270 2.80 -8.11 -12.01
N LEU A 271 1.65 -8.79 -11.87
CA LEU A 271 1.51 -10.15 -12.41
C LEU A 271 1.94 -10.19 -13.88
N SER A 272 2.42 -11.34 -14.35
CA SER A 272 2.83 -11.48 -15.75
C SER A 272 1.69 -11.10 -16.69
N GLY A 273 1.97 -10.17 -17.62
CA GLY A 273 0.97 -9.63 -18.55
C GLY A 273 -0.03 -8.62 -17.96
N ALA A 274 0.04 -8.28 -16.67
CA ALA A 274 -0.87 -7.33 -16.04
C ALA A 274 -0.73 -5.92 -16.63
N GLN A 275 -1.87 -5.35 -17.02
CA GLN A 275 -2.01 -3.98 -17.49
C GLN A 275 -3.35 -3.43 -17.00
N TRP A 276 -3.37 -2.14 -16.67
CA TRP A 276 -4.50 -1.54 -15.97
C TRP A 276 -5.05 -0.35 -16.75
N LEU A 277 -6.38 -0.15 -16.70
CA LEU A 277 -6.94 1.17 -17.00
C LEU A 277 -6.57 2.13 -15.87
N PRO A 278 -6.24 3.40 -16.15
CA PRO A 278 -6.00 4.40 -15.12
C PRO A 278 -7.11 4.44 -14.06
N THR A 279 -8.38 4.38 -14.50
CA THR A 279 -9.58 4.40 -13.65
C THR A 279 -9.73 3.17 -12.74
N SER A 280 -9.07 2.06 -13.07
CA SER A 280 -9.14 0.81 -12.30
C SER A 280 -8.02 0.64 -11.27
N VAL A 281 -6.94 1.44 -11.36
CA VAL A 281 -5.75 1.27 -10.51
C VAL A 281 -6.09 1.50 -9.03
N ASN A 282 -6.72 2.63 -8.70
CA ASN A 282 -7.06 2.96 -7.32
C ASN A 282 -7.95 1.89 -6.67
N GLN A 283 -8.89 1.31 -7.42
CA GLN A 283 -9.73 0.24 -6.90
C GLN A 283 -8.93 -1.02 -6.58
N MET A 284 -7.94 -1.38 -7.42
CA MET A 284 -7.05 -2.50 -7.13
C MET A 284 -6.10 -2.21 -5.98
N LEU A 285 -5.58 -0.98 -5.86
CA LEU A 285 -4.78 -0.56 -4.71
C LEU A 285 -5.57 -0.66 -3.41
N ARG A 286 -6.82 -0.20 -3.39
CA ARG A 286 -7.72 -0.32 -2.23
C ARG A 286 -7.97 -1.78 -1.85
N LEU A 287 -8.33 -2.63 -2.82
CA LEU A 287 -8.49 -4.07 -2.57
C LEU A 287 -7.21 -4.69 -2.00
N ARG A 288 -6.06 -4.34 -2.59
CA ARG A 288 -4.77 -4.89 -2.17
C ARG A 288 -4.41 -4.43 -0.76
N CYS A 289 -4.55 -3.14 -0.44
CA CYS A 289 -4.30 -2.63 0.91
C CYS A 289 -5.28 -3.24 1.94
N ALA A 290 -6.57 -3.36 1.60
CA ALA A 290 -7.54 -4.04 2.47
C ALA A 290 -7.15 -5.49 2.77
N TYR A 291 -6.60 -6.21 1.79
CA TYR A 291 -6.04 -7.54 2.01
C TYR A 291 -4.81 -7.53 2.92
N LEU A 292 -3.84 -6.63 2.65
CA LEU A 292 -2.60 -6.54 3.43
C LEU A 292 -2.84 -6.12 4.88
N ASN A 293 -3.89 -5.32 5.12
CA ASN A 293 -4.31 -4.85 6.44
C ASN A 293 -5.29 -5.81 7.14
N GLY A 294 -5.56 -7.01 6.59
CA GLY A 294 -6.42 -8.01 7.22
C GLY A 294 -7.94 -7.73 7.18
N ALA A 295 -8.38 -6.67 6.51
CA ALA A 295 -9.78 -6.24 6.48
C ALA A 295 -10.71 -7.21 5.72
N LEU A 296 -10.15 -8.17 4.96
CA LEU A 296 -10.92 -9.16 4.21
C LEU A 296 -11.17 -10.46 4.99
N SER A 297 -10.86 -10.51 6.29
CA SER A 297 -11.05 -11.72 7.11
C SER A 297 -12.49 -12.25 7.03
N LEU A 298 -12.60 -13.58 6.95
CA LEU A 298 -13.86 -14.31 7.00
C LEU A 298 -14.35 -14.52 8.45
N SER A 299 -13.52 -14.27 9.46
CA SER A 299 -13.88 -14.46 10.87
C SER A 299 -15.05 -13.56 11.27
N THR A 300 -16.08 -14.17 11.84
CA THR A 300 -17.21 -13.50 12.50
C THR A 300 -16.96 -13.22 13.99
N ILE A 301 -15.71 -13.29 14.44
CA ILE A 301 -15.38 -12.93 15.82
C ILE A 301 -15.34 -11.40 15.89
N THR A 302 -16.50 -10.83 16.24
CA THR A 302 -16.63 -9.51 16.88
C THR A 302 -16.40 -9.67 18.37
#